data_AF-A0A924YRA8-F1
#
_entry.id   AF-A0A924YRA8-F1
#
_cell.length_a   1.000
_cell.length_b   1.000
_cell.length_c   1.000
_cell.angle_alpha   90.00
_cell.angle_beta   90.00
_cell.angle_gamma   90.00
#
_symmetry.space_group_name_H-M   'P 1'
#
loop_
_entity.id
_entity.type
_entity.pdbx_description
1 polymer ?
#
loop_
_entity_poly.entity_id
_entity_poly.type
_entity_poly.pdbx_seq_one_letter_code
_entity_poly.pdbx_strand_id
1 'polypeptide(L)'
;MSLTVEVPSEVEERVVQEAARRGVAPSNLVAEVLGREFRPRPNVLSAEETKLYEQINAAPSDKTRRRYRQLIKKRRAETITKAEYQELLDLTNVVEVAHAKRLEAVIELSKLRGISFDEMLDEVGLRTQGYE
;
A
#
# COMPACT_ATOMS: atom_id res chain seq x y z
N MET A 1 -18.20 17.63 -25.94
CA MET A 1 -17.02 18.41 -26.36
C MET A 1 -16.25 17.57 -27.37
N SER A 2 -15.75 18.16 -28.46
CA SER A 2 -14.91 17.47 -29.44
C SER A 2 -13.47 17.92 -29.27
N LEU A 3 -12.54 16.97 -29.37
CA LEU A 3 -11.09 17.19 -29.36
C LEU A 3 -10.56 16.69 -30.71
N THR A 4 -9.77 17.51 -31.40
CA THR A 4 -9.07 17.10 -32.63
C THR A 4 -7.61 16.90 -32.30
N VAL A 5 -7.06 15.75 -32.67
CA VAL A 5 -5.67 15.39 -32.40
C VAL A 5 -5.03 14.97 -33.72
N GLU A 6 -3.89 15.56 -34.05
CA GLU A 6 -3.07 15.11 -35.17
C GLU A 6 -2.16 13.96 -34.68
N VAL A 7 -2.21 12.83 -35.38
CA VAL A 7 -1.40 11.65 -35.08
C VAL A 7 -0.64 11.20 -36.33
N PRO A 8 0.52 10.55 -36.20
CA PRO A 8 1.20 9.95 -37.34
C PRO A 8 0.31 8.91 -38.04
N SER A 9 0.42 8.79 -39.37
CA SER A 9 -0.41 7.89 -40.18
C SER A 9 -0.36 6.43 -39.71
N GLU A 10 0.79 5.96 -39.23
CA GLU A 10 0.95 4.62 -38.65
C GLU A 10 0.05 4.39 -37.43
N VAL A 11 -0.17 5.43 -36.62
CA VAL A 11 -1.02 5.36 -35.41
C VAL A 11 -2.49 5.35 -35.81
N GLU A 12 -2.87 6.18 -36.79
CA GLU A 12 -4.22 6.21 -37.33
C GLU A 12 -4.63 4.83 -37.90
N GLU A 13 -3.78 4.24 -38.75
CA GLU A 13 -4.02 2.92 -39.34
C GLU A 13 -4.22 1.85 -38.27
N ARG A 14 -3.39 1.86 -37.23
CA ARG A 14 -3.50 0.91 -36.11
C ARG A 14 -4.79 1.09 -35.33
N VAL A 15 -5.22 2.33 -35.08
CA VAL A 15 -6.50 2.61 -34.39
C VAL A 15 -7.66 2.10 -35.22
N VAL A 16 -7.66 2.36 -36.53
CA VAL A 16 -8.73 1.90 -37.43
C VAL A 16 -8.80 0.38 -37.49
N GLN A 17 -7.66 -0.30 -37.64
CA GLN A 17 -7.59 -1.76 -37.68
C GLN A 17 -8.05 -2.40 -36.37
N GLU A 18 -7.60 -1.89 -35.24
CA GLU A 18 -7.98 -2.43 -33.92
C GLU A 18 -9.46 -2.16 -33.61
N ALA A 19 -9.98 -1.01 -34.02
CA ALA A 19 -11.41 -0.69 -33.89
C ALA A 19 -12.27 -1.64 -34.75
N ALA A 20 -11.86 -1.90 -36.00
CA ALA A 20 -12.52 -2.86 -36.88
C ALA A 20 -12.51 -4.28 -36.31
N ARG A 21 -11.37 -4.72 -35.76
CA ARG A 21 -11.23 -6.02 -35.10
C ARG A 21 -12.19 -6.17 -33.91
N ARG A 22 -12.44 -5.09 -33.18
CA ARG A 22 -13.33 -5.05 -32.02
C ARG A 22 -14.79 -4.72 -32.36
N GLY A 23 -15.09 -4.40 -33.62
CA GLY A 23 -16.43 -3.99 -34.05
C GLY A 23 -16.90 -2.67 -33.42
N VAL A 24 -15.97 -1.77 -33.08
CA VAL A 24 -16.27 -0.46 -32.47
C VAL A 24 -15.83 0.68 -33.38
N ALA A 25 -16.36 1.89 -33.15
CA ALA A 25 -15.89 3.08 -33.84
C ALA A 25 -14.47 3.47 -33.39
N PRO A 26 -13.59 3.96 -34.29
CA PRO A 26 -12.24 4.44 -33.93
C PRO A 26 -12.25 5.48 -32.80
N SER A 27 -13.22 6.39 -32.80
CA SER A 27 -13.40 7.40 -31.74
C SER A 27 -13.67 6.80 -30.37
N ASN A 28 -14.43 5.70 -30.30
CA ASN A 28 -14.72 5.02 -29.03
C ASN A 28 -13.48 4.32 -28.48
N LEU A 29 -12.69 3.70 -29.37
CA LEU A 29 -11.41 3.09 -28.99
C LEU A 29 -10.44 4.16 -28.46
N VAL A 30 -10.32 5.29 -29.14
CA VAL A 30 -9.47 6.41 -28.69
C VAL A 30 -9.95 6.97 -27.36
N ALA A 31 -11.26 7.18 -27.19
CA ALA A 31 -11.83 7.66 -25.93
C ALA A 31 -11.59 6.67 -24.78
N GLU A 32 -11.69 5.37 -25.02
CA GLU A 32 -11.41 4.33 -24.02
C GLU A 32 -9.93 4.34 -23.61
N VAL A 33 -9.01 4.39 -24.57
CA VAL A 33 -7.57 4.44 -24.31
C VAL A 33 -7.21 5.71 -23.54
N LEU A 34 -7.67 6.88 -23.99
CA LEU A 34 -7.43 8.14 -23.29
C LEU A 34 -8.07 8.12 -21.90
N GLY A 35 -9.28 7.59 -21.74
CA GLY A 35 -9.94 7.45 -20.45
C GLY A 35 -9.19 6.54 -19.47
N ARG A 36 -8.44 5.55 -19.97
CA ARG A 36 -7.56 4.70 -19.17
C ARG A 36 -6.27 5.41 -18.75
N GLU A 37 -5.61 6.08 -19.68
CA GLU A 37 -4.34 6.78 -19.43
C GLU A 37 -4.53 8.03 -18.55
N PHE A 38 -5.64 8.73 -18.72
CA PHE A 38 -6.00 9.93 -17.96
C PHE A 38 -6.99 9.66 -16.83
N ARG A 39 -7.13 8.40 -16.36
CA ARG A 39 -7.85 8.16 -15.10
C ARG A 39 -7.22 9.06 -14.04
N PRO A 40 -7.98 9.96 -13.40
CA PRO A 40 -7.43 10.75 -12.31
C PRO A 40 -6.96 9.77 -11.24
N ARG A 41 -5.64 9.62 -11.09
CA ARG A 41 -5.06 9.14 -9.84
C ARG A 41 -5.37 10.25 -8.86
N PRO A 42 -6.21 10.03 -7.83
CA PRO A 42 -6.43 11.06 -6.84
C PRO A 42 -5.08 11.32 -6.16
N ASN A 43 -4.42 12.40 -6.54
CA ASN A 43 -3.17 12.85 -5.93
C ASN A 43 -3.43 13.59 -4.61
N VAL A 44 -4.62 13.40 -4.05
CA VAL A 44 -5.06 13.86 -2.74
C VAL A 44 -5.67 12.64 -2.07
N LEU A 45 -4.97 12.09 -1.08
CA LEU A 45 -5.51 11.05 -0.24
C LEU A 45 -6.81 11.56 0.38
N SER A 46 -7.85 10.73 0.39
CA SER A 46 -9.03 11.07 1.16
C SER A 46 -8.66 11.24 2.64
N ALA A 47 -9.51 11.93 3.42
CA ALA A 47 -9.29 12.02 4.87
C ALA A 47 -9.22 10.63 5.53
N GLU A 48 -9.98 9.68 5.00
CA GLU A 48 -9.99 8.28 5.45
C GLU A 48 -8.69 7.56 5.10
N GLU A 49 -8.22 7.69 3.85
CA GLU A 49 -6.92 7.12 3.44
C GLU A 49 -5.78 7.73 4.26
N THR A 50 -5.79 9.05 4.48
CA THR A 50 -4.77 9.73 5.29
C THR A 50 -4.67 9.13 6.69
N LYS A 51 -5.81 8.94 7.35
CA LYS A 51 -5.89 8.32 8.68
C LYS A 51 -5.36 6.88 8.67
N LEU A 52 -5.67 6.11 7.63
CA LEU A 52 -5.15 4.75 7.48
C LEU A 52 -3.64 4.75 7.27
N TYR A 53 -3.10 5.66 6.45
CA TYR A 53 -1.65 5.81 6.29
C TYR A 53 -0.95 6.22 7.59
N GLU A 54 -1.56 7.10 8.40
CA GLU A 54 -1.02 7.45 9.73
C GLU A 54 -0.98 6.23 10.66
N GLN A 55 -2.04 5.41 10.67
CA GLN A 55 -2.08 4.18 11.46
C GLN A 55 -1.07 3.15 10.99
N ILE A 56 -0.95 2.97 9.67
CA ILE A 56 0.03 2.07 9.06
C ILE A 56 1.44 2.53 9.44
N ASN A 57 1.71 3.83 9.42
CA ASN A 57 3.04 4.37 9.73
C ASN A 57 3.29 4.62 11.23
N ALA A 58 2.33 4.32 12.11
CA ALA A 58 2.45 4.47 13.56
C ALA A 58 3.43 3.44 14.15
N ALA A 59 4.71 3.75 14.04
CA ALA A 59 5.80 3.01 14.67
C ALA A 59 5.87 3.27 16.19
N PRO A 60 6.22 2.26 17.01
CA PRO A 60 6.60 2.52 18.40
C PRO A 60 7.76 3.51 18.46
N SER A 61 7.73 4.37 19.49
CA SER A 61 8.76 5.41 19.67
C SER A 61 10.17 4.82 19.68
N ASP A 62 11.15 5.62 19.27
CA ASP A 62 12.57 5.24 19.33
C ASP A 62 13.01 4.79 20.73
N LYS A 63 12.46 5.41 21.78
CA LYS A 63 12.70 5.02 23.17
C LYS A 63 12.18 3.61 23.43
N THR A 64 10.95 3.32 23.02
CA THR A 64 10.32 1.99 23.14
C THR A 64 11.14 0.93 22.40
N ARG A 65 11.51 1.21 21.14
CA ARG A 65 12.34 0.31 20.31
C ARG A 65 13.72 0.04 20.91
N ARG A 66 14.37 1.06 21.48
CA ARG A 66 15.66 0.90 22.16
C ARG A 66 15.52 0.06 23.42
N ARG A 67 14.52 0.32 24.26
CA ARG A 67 14.26 -0.45 25.48
C ARG A 67 13.96 -1.91 25.18
N TYR A 68 13.08 -2.18 24.22
CA TYR A 68 12.79 -3.53 23.76
C TYR A 68 14.05 -4.28 23.31
N ARG A 69 14.87 -3.68 22.45
CA ARG A 69 16.15 -4.28 22.00
C ARG A 69 17.12 -4.54 23.15
N GLN A 70 17.20 -3.65 24.14
CA GLN A 70 18.04 -3.86 25.33
C GLN A 70 17.57 -5.07 26.13
N LEU A 71 16.26 -5.19 26.37
CA LEU A 71 15.68 -6.32 27.12
C LEU A 71 15.86 -7.65 26.38
N ILE A 72 15.69 -7.67 25.05
CA ILE A 72 16.00 -8.85 24.23
C ILE A 72 17.47 -9.26 24.37
N LYS A 73 18.41 -8.31 24.35
CA LYS A 73 19.84 -8.60 24.56
C LYS A 73 20.10 -9.18 25.95
N LYS A 74 19.52 -8.59 27.01
CA LYS A 74 19.64 -9.11 28.38
C LYS A 74 19.07 -10.53 28.51
N ARG A 75 17.91 -10.78 27.89
CA ARG A 75 17.29 -12.12 27.86
C ARG A 75 18.21 -13.14 27.19
N ARG A 76 18.79 -12.80 26.03
CA ARG A 76 19.75 -13.66 25.31
C ARG A 76 21.03 -13.91 26.10
N ALA A 77 21.45 -12.94 26.91
CA ALA A 77 22.61 -13.06 27.80
C ALA A 77 22.27 -13.67 29.18
N GLU A 78 21.01 -14.10 29.40
CA GLU A 78 20.54 -14.65 30.68
C GLU A 78 20.76 -13.72 31.89
N THR A 79 20.89 -12.41 31.66
CA THR A 79 21.11 -11.38 32.69
C THR A 79 19.84 -10.58 33.00
N ILE A 80 18.72 -10.97 32.41
CA ILE A 80 17.45 -10.28 32.58
C ILE A 80 16.87 -10.55 33.98
N THR A 81 16.50 -9.49 34.69
CA THR A 81 15.82 -9.64 35.98
C THR A 81 14.34 -10.01 35.79
N LYS A 82 13.69 -10.52 36.83
CA LYS A 82 12.26 -10.84 36.79
C LYS A 82 11.39 -9.62 36.42
N ALA A 83 11.71 -8.45 36.96
CA ALA A 83 11.01 -7.20 36.65
C ALA A 83 11.20 -6.78 35.18
N GLU A 84 12.43 -6.89 34.66
CA GLU A 84 12.73 -6.60 33.26
C GLU A 84 12.12 -7.61 32.29
N TYR A 85 11.98 -8.87 32.72
CA TYR A 85 11.29 -9.88 31.93
C TYR A 85 9.80 -9.57 31.82
N GLN A 86 9.15 -9.13 32.91
CA GLN A 86 7.77 -8.65 32.85
C GLN A 86 7.62 -7.45 31.91
N GLU A 87 8.53 -6.47 32.01
CA GLU A 87 8.54 -5.31 31.10
C GLU A 87 8.70 -5.75 29.63
N LEU A 88 9.52 -6.77 29.36
CA LEU A 88 9.67 -7.32 28.01
C LEU A 88 8.38 -7.96 27.49
N LEU A 89 7.64 -8.68 28.34
CA LEU A 89 6.34 -9.24 27.97
C LEU A 89 5.34 -8.13 27.64
N ASP A 90 5.27 -7.11 28.49
CA ASP A 90 4.34 -5.99 28.31
C ASP A 90 4.65 -5.23 27.00
N LEU A 91 5.93 -4.98 26.72
CA LEU A 91 6.37 -4.37 25.46
C LEU A 91 6.11 -5.25 24.24
N THR A 92 6.23 -6.57 24.37
CA THR A 92 5.91 -7.51 23.28
C THR A 92 4.43 -7.43 22.93
N ASN A 93 3.56 -7.46 23.94
CA ASN A 93 2.12 -7.31 23.75
C ASN A 93 1.75 -5.98 23.06
N VAL A 94 2.37 -4.87 23.48
CA VAL A 94 2.17 -3.57 22.82
C VAL A 94 2.57 -3.61 21.33
N VAL A 95 3.69 -4.26 21.02
CA VAL A 95 4.18 -4.41 19.65
C VAL A 95 3.22 -5.28 18.83
N GLU A 96 2.78 -6.43 19.35
CA GLU A 96 1.84 -7.32 18.67
C GLU A 96 0.49 -6.65 18.39
N VAL A 97 -0.07 -5.93 19.36
CA VAL A 97 -1.30 -5.17 19.17
C VAL A 97 -1.11 -4.07 18.11
N ALA A 98 0.04 -3.39 18.10
CA ALA A 98 0.34 -2.39 17.07
C ALA A 98 0.47 -3.03 15.68
N HIS A 99 1.08 -4.21 15.58
CA HIS A 99 1.16 -4.98 14.33
C HIS A 99 -0.22 -5.40 13.84
N ALA A 100 -1.10 -5.90 14.71
CA ALA A 100 -2.46 -6.29 14.35
C ALA A 100 -3.24 -5.09 13.78
N LYS A 101 -3.23 -3.95 14.49
CA LYS A 101 -3.89 -2.71 14.03
C LYS A 101 -3.33 -2.20 12.70
N ARG A 102 -2.01 -2.32 12.50
CA ARG A 102 -1.37 -1.98 11.23
C ARG A 102 -1.89 -2.84 10.09
N LEU A 103 -2.05 -4.16 10.29
CA LEU A 103 -2.61 -5.04 9.27
C LEU A 103 -4.10 -4.77 9.01
N GLU A 104 -4.88 -4.48 10.04
CA GLU A 104 -6.28 -4.04 9.90
C GLU A 104 -6.39 -2.80 9.02
N ALA A 105 -5.55 -1.78 9.25
CA ALA A 105 -5.53 -0.57 8.44
C ALA A 105 -5.12 -0.83 6.97
N VAL A 106 -4.22 -1.78 6.72
CA VAL A 106 -3.88 -2.21 5.35
C VAL A 106 -5.07 -2.87 4.66
N ILE A 107 -5.82 -3.73 5.36
CA ILE A 107 -7.03 -4.36 4.83
C ILE A 107 -8.10 -3.30 4.50
N GLU A 108 -8.30 -2.32 5.38
CA GLU A 108 -9.25 -1.24 5.14
C GLU A 108 -8.83 -0.38 3.94
N LEU A 109 -7.54 -0.07 3.81
CA LEU A 109 -7.00 0.69 2.69
C LEU A 109 -7.11 -0.07 1.36
N SER A 110 -6.88 -1.38 1.36
CA SER A 110 -7.02 -2.21 0.16
C SER A 110 -8.47 -2.21 -0.34
N LYS A 111 -9.44 -2.28 0.58
CA LYS A 111 -10.88 -2.17 0.26
C LYS A 111 -11.22 -0.80 -0.34
N LEU A 112 -10.71 0.29 0.24
CA LEU A 112 -10.95 1.64 -0.28
C LEU A 112 -10.39 1.83 -1.70
N ARG A 113 -9.25 1.21 -1.99
CA ARG A 113 -8.59 1.29 -3.31
C ARG A 113 -9.08 0.25 -4.32
N GLY A 114 -9.85 -0.74 -3.87
CA GLY A 114 -10.32 -1.84 -4.72
C GLY A 114 -9.20 -2.76 -5.21
N ILE A 115 -8.09 -2.85 -4.47
CA ILE A 115 -6.96 -3.75 -4.76
C ILE A 115 -6.88 -4.89 -3.73
N SER A 116 -6.14 -5.94 -4.06
CA SER A 116 -5.94 -7.05 -3.12
C SER A 116 -5.10 -6.64 -1.91
N PHE A 117 -5.21 -7.41 -0.83
CA PHE A 117 -4.39 -7.20 0.37
C PHE A 117 -2.89 -7.36 0.07
N ASP A 118 -2.51 -8.32 -0.77
CA ASP A 118 -1.11 -8.55 -1.15
C ASP A 118 -0.54 -7.38 -1.96
N GLU A 119 -1.29 -6.85 -2.93
CA GLU A 119 -0.90 -5.64 -3.66
C GLU A 119 -0.78 -4.43 -2.73
N MET A 120 -1.68 -4.30 -1.75
CA MET A 120 -1.61 -3.22 -0.77
C MET A 120 -0.39 -3.35 0.15
N LEU A 121 -0.04 -4.57 0.59
CA LEU A 121 1.16 -4.82 1.39
C LEU A 121 2.44 -4.44 0.64
N ASP A 122 2.49 -4.70 -0.68
CA ASP A 122 3.58 -4.27 -1.55
C ASP A 122 3.64 -2.74 -1.64
N GLU A 123 2.51 -2.06 -1.87
CA GLU A 123 2.43 -0.60 -1.98
C GLU A 123 2.91 0.12 -0.71
N VAL A 124 2.60 -0.41 0.48
CA VAL A 124 3.03 0.20 1.76
C VAL A 124 4.39 -0.29 2.25
N GLY A 125 5.07 -1.17 1.50
CA GLY A 125 6.37 -1.72 1.86
C GLY A 125 6.35 -2.58 3.14
N LEU A 126 5.22 -3.23 3.44
CA LEU A 126 5.06 -4.11 4.61
C LEU A 126 5.16 -5.59 4.29
N ARG A 127 5.44 -5.97 3.03
CA ARG A 127 5.69 -7.37 2.69
C ARG A 127 6.89 -7.88 3.46
N THR A 128 6.59 -8.65 4.50
CA THR A 128 7.60 -9.37 5.26
C THR A 128 8.21 -10.40 4.33
N GLN A 129 9.50 -10.26 4.02
CA GLN A 129 10.29 -11.44 3.65
C GLN A 129 10.07 -12.44 4.80
N GLY A 130 9.65 -13.65 4.45
CA GLY A 130 9.29 -14.68 5.43
C GLY A 130 10.36 -14.73 6.53
N TYR A 131 9.92 -14.76 7.78
CA TYR A 131 10.80 -15.04 8.90
C TYR A 131 11.36 -16.46 8.68
N GLU A 132 12.59 -16.55 8.17
CA GLU A 132 13.46 -17.72 8.34
C GLU A 132 14.00 -17.76 9.79
#